data_AF-A0A9E4YD27-F1
#
_entry.id   AF-A0A9E4YD27-F1
#
_cell.length_a   1.000
_cell.length_b   1.000
_cell.length_c   1.000
_cell.angle_alpha   90.00
_cell.angle_beta   90.00
_cell.angle_gamma   90.00
#
_symmetry.space_group_name_H-M   'P 1'
#
loop_
_entity.id
_entity.type
_entity.pdbx_description
1 polymer ?
#
loop_
_entity_poly.entity_id
_entity_poly.type
_entity_poly.pdbx_seq_one_letter_code
_entity_poly.pdbx_strand_id
1 'polypeptide(L)'
;MLKFFRRNEEKEKENTARAVRKSRQTWFGKMTTLFSRPELDDAAWDELEELLISADVGVTTTLKLLETVQTRIAEERITEPAEIMDTLKDEMIYLVDFEDADETLEAQDGPLVILMVGVNGVGKTTSIAKLAQLYIESGQSVILGAADTF
;
A
#
# COMPACT_ATOMS: atom_id res chain seq x y z
N MET A 1 0.66 6.23 8.92
CA MET A 1 -0.66 5.74 8.38
C MET A 1 -1.78 6.42 9.16
N LEU A 2 -2.66 7.19 8.50
CA LEU A 2 -3.69 8.03 9.14
C LEU A 2 -4.44 7.30 10.27
N LYS A 3 -4.46 7.88 11.48
CA LYS A 3 -5.14 7.33 12.68
C LYS A 3 -6.63 7.06 12.45
N PHE A 4 -7.22 7.80 11.52
CA PHE A 4 -8.58 7.62 11.02
C PHE A 4 -8.92 6.19 10.56
N PHE A 5 -7.94 5.42 10.08
CA PHE A 5 -8.16 4.07 9.56
C PHE A 5 -7.89 2.93 10.55
N ARG A 6 -7.56 3.23 11.82
CA ARG A 6 -7.20 2.22 12.85
C ARG A 6 -8.23 2.16 13.98
N ARG A 7 -9.45 1.67 13.70
CA ARG A 7 -10.54 1.52 14.70
C ARG A 7 -10.52 0.15 15.37
N ASN A 8 -10.18 -0.91 14.64
CA ASN A 8 -10.02 -2.26 15.19
C ASN A 8 -8.94 -3.01 14.42
N GLU A 9 -7.75 -3.07 15.00
CA GLU A 9 -6.55 -3.57 14.33
C GLU A 9 -6.68 -5.03 13.88
N GLU A 10 -7.29 -5.90 14.68
CA GLU A 10 -7.45 -7.32 14.32
C GLU A 10 -8.42 -7.51 13.15
N LYS A 11 -9.58 -6.85 13.22
CA LYS A 11 -10.60 -6.93 12.16
C LYS A 11 -10.12 -6.28 10.87
N GLU A 12 -9.37 -5.18 10.96
CA GLU A 12 -8.76 -4.51 9.81
C GLU A 12 -7.68 -5.36 9.17
N LYS A 13 -6.83 -6.03 9.97
CA LYS A 13 -5.87 -7.02 9.47
C LYS A 13 -6.56 -8.15 8.71
N GLU A 14 -7.65 -8.72 9.26
CA GLU A 14 -8.41 -9.77 8.59
C GLU A 14 -9.04 -9.29 7.28
N ASN A 15 -9.71 -8.13 7.30
CA ASN A 15 -10.32 -7.54 6.11
C ASN A 15 -9.28 -7.23 5.03
N THR A 16 -8.14 -6.66 5.42
CA THR A 16 -7.02 -6.38 4.51
C THR A 16 -6.48 -7.66 3.91
N ALA A 17 -6.19 -8.67 4.74
CA ALA A 17 -5.72 -9.98 4.29
C ALA A 17 -6.69 -10.64 3.31
N ARG A 18 -8.00 -10.49 3.51
CA ARG A 18 -9.03 -10.97 2.60
C ARG A 18 -9.07 -10.16 1.29
N ALA A 19 -9.02 -8.83 1.37
CA ALA A 19 -9.09 -7.94 0.23
C ALA A 19 -7.90 -8.12 -0.73
N VAL A 20 -6.69 -8.27 -0.19
CA VAL A 20 -5.46 -8.43 -0.98
C VAL A 20 -5.15 -9.90 -1.33
N ARG A 21 -6.00 -10.85 -0.92
CA ARG A 21 -5.74 -12.29 -1.06
C ARG A 21 -5.40 -12.69 -2.48
N LYS A 22 -6.15 -12.20 -3.47
CA LYS A 22 -5.97 -12.57 -4.88
C LYS A 22 -4.60 -12.09 -5.39
N SER A 23 -4.28 -10.81 -5.17
CA SER A 23 -2.97 -10.25 -5.52
C SER A 23 -1.86 -11.01 -4.80
N ARG A 24 -1.97 -11.20 -3.48
CA ARG A 24 -0.98 -11.95 -2.69
C ARG A 24 -0.77 -13.37 -3.21
N GLN A 25 -1.82 -14.12 -3.55
CA GLN A 25 -1.67 -15.49 -4.05
C GLN A 25 -0.95 -15.57 -5.39
N THR A 26 -1.30 -14.69 -6.33
CA THR A 26 -0.66 -14.64 -7.66
C THR A 26 0.82 -14.26 -7.55
N TRP A 27 1.13 -13.36 -6.62
CA TRP A 27 2.44 -12.76 -6.50
C TRP A 27 3.41 -13.54 -5.61
N PHE A 28 2.93 -13.94 -4.43
CA PHE A 28 3.73 -14.63 -3.43
C PHE A 28 4.22 -15.99 -3.92
N GLY A 29 3.42 -16.72 -4.72
CA GLY A 29 3.85 -18.03 -5.24
C GLY A 29 5.06 -17.94 -6.20
N LYS A 30 5.08 -16.90 -7.04
CA LYS A 30 6.22 -16.64 -7.94
C LYS A 30 7.45 -16.18 -7.16
N MET A 31 7.23 -15.28 -6.21
CA MET A 31 8.28 -14.75 -5.34
C MET A 31 8.90 -15.85 -4.47
N THR A 32 8.11 -16.73 -3.85
CA THR A 32 8.66 -17.87 -3.08
C THR A 32 9.50 -18.79 -3.95
N THR A 33 9.15 -18.97 -5.23
CA THR A 33 9.91 -19.82 -6.15
C THR A 33 11.27 -19.20 -6.47
N LEU A 34 11.31 -17.89 -6.70
CA LEU A 34 12.53 -17.14 -6.98
C LEU A 34 13.50 -17.17 -5.79
N PHE A 35 13.00 -16.92 -4.58
CA PHE A 35 13.80 -16.91 -3.36
C PHE A 35 14.04 -18.30 -2.75
N SER A 36 13.54 -19.37 -3.38
CA SER A 36 13.93 -20.76 -3.04
C SER A 36 15.22 -21.20 -3.71
N ARG A 37 15.78 -20.38 -4.63
CA ARG A 37 17.06 -20.66 -5.28
C ARG A 37 18.20 -20.52 -4.25
N PRO A 38 19.28 -21.31 -4.36
CA PRO A 38 20.43 -21.21 -3.45
C PRO A 38 21.11 -19.84 -3.45
N GLU A 39 21.03 -19.12 -4.56
CA GLU A 39 21.64 -17.81 -4.75
C GLU A 39 20.75 -16.99 -5.71
N LEU A 40 20.77 -15.66 -5.54
CA LEU A 40 20.11 -14.71 -6.43
C LEU A 40 21.15 -14.18 -7.42
N ASP A 41 21.24 -14.84 -8.57
CA ASP A 41 22.04 -14.41 -9.70
C ASP A 41 21.37 -13.26 -10.47
N ASP A 42 22.09 -12.69 -11.44
CA ASP A 42 21.58 -11.59 -12.29
C ASP A 42 20.22 -11.94 -12.92
N ALA A 43 20.03 -13.20 -13.34
CA ALA A 43 18.77 -13.66 -13.91
C ALA A 43 17.62 -13.67 -12.89
N ALA A 44 17.88 -13.97 -11.62
CA ALA A 44 16.88 -13.87 -10.56
C ALA A 44 16.52 -12.40 -10.26
N TRP A 45 17.47 -11.47 -10.36
CA TRP A 45 17.19 -10.04 -10.22
C TRP A 45 16.32 -9.50 -11.35
N ASP A 46 16.62 -9.88 -12.59
CA ASP A 46 15.80 -9.54 -13.76
C ASP A 46 14.36 -10.09 -13.63
N GLU A 47 14.21 -11.34 -13.20
CA GLU A 47 12.88 -11.95 -12.99
C GLU A 47 12.09 -11.23 -11.87
N LEU A 48 12.79 -10.77 -10.82
CA LEU A 48 12.17 -10.00 -9.74
C LEU A 48 11.71 -8.62 -10.22
N GLU A 49 12.49 -7.95 -11.09
CA GLU A 49 12.12 -6.69 -11.74
C GLU A 49 10.84 -6.85 -12.57
N GLU A 50 10.81 -7.83 -13.47
CA GLU A 50 9.64 -8.12 -14.31
C GLU A 50 8.41 -8.40 -13.46
N LEU A 51 8.59 -9.16 -12.38
CA LEU A 51 7.54 -9.49 -11.43
C LEU A 51 6.97 -8.23 -10.77
N LEU A 52 7.83 -7.35 -10.23
CA LEU A 52 7.48 -6.01 -9.68
C LEU A 52 6.70 -5.15 -10.66
N ILE A 53 7.17 -5.05 -11.90
CA ILE A 53 6.49 -4.27 -12.95
C ILE A 53 5.12 -4.86 -13.27
N SER A 54 5.02 -6.19 -13.40
CA SER A 54 3.75 -6.88 -13.68
C SER A 54 2.71 -6.76 -12.56
N ALA A 55 3.12 -6.28 -11.39
CA ALA A 55 2.30 -6.05 -10.20
C ALA A 55 1.74 -4.63 -10.09
N ASP A 56 1.94 -3.81 -11.12
CA ASP A 56 1.59 -2.39 -11.13
C ASP A 56 2.43 -1.51 -10.15
N VAL A 57 3.64 -1.92 -9.77
CA VAL A 57 4.57 -1.07 -8.97
C VAL A 57 5.13 0.10 -9.78
N GLY A 58 5.27 -0.10 -11.09
CA GLY A 58 5.80 0.88 -12.04
C GLY A 58 7.34 0.85 -12.15
N VAL A 59 7.84 1.10 -13.36
CA VAL A 59 9.25 0.93 -13.73
C VAL A 59 10.19 1.73 -12.82
N THR A 60 9.95 3.04 -12.66
CA THR A 60 10.82 3.92 -11.87
C THR A 60 10.91 3.47 -10.41
N THR A 61 9.79 3.11 -9.80
CA THR A 61 9.73 2.67 -8.40
C THR A 61 10.45 1.32 -8.24
N THR A 62 10.24 0.38 -9.16
CA THR A 62 10.90 -0.92 -9.16
C THR A 62 12.42 -0.77 -9.24
N LEU A 63 12.93 -0.01 -10.20
CA LEU A 63 14.38 0.17 -10.38
C LEU A 63 15.02 0.77 -9.13
N LYS A 64 14.41 1.84 -8.57
CA LYS A 64 14.89 2.48 -7.34
C LYS A 64 14.88 1.51 -6.15
N LEU A 65 13.82 0.71 -6.02
CA LEU A 65 13.68 -0.28 -4.95
C LEU A 65 14.79 -1.32 -5.04
N LEU A 66 15.00 -1.92 -6.22
CA LEU A 66 15.99 -2.98 -6.40
C LEU A 66 17.42 -2.47 -6.24
N GLU A 67 17.74 -1.27 -6.74
CA GLU A 67 19.05 -0.63 -6.52
C GLU A 67 19.33 -0.42 -5.02
N THR A 68 18.33 0.04 -4.27
CA THR A 68 18.44 0.26 -2.82
C THR A 68 18.67 -1.07 -2.09
N VAL A 69 17.90 -2.11 -2.42
CA VAL A 69 18.06 -3.45 -1.85
C VAL A 69 19.44 -4.03 -2.16
N GLN A 70 19.88 -3.99 -3.42
CA GLN A 70 21.19 -4.51 -3.83
C GLN A 70 22.34 -3.80 -3.11
N THR A 71 22.24 -2.48 -2.95
CA THR A 71 23.24 -1.70 -2.19
C THR A 71 23.29 -2.15 -0.74
N ARG A 72 22.13 -2.26 -0.08
CA ARG A 72 22.02 -2.61 1.33
C ARG A 72 22.51 -4.02 1.63
N ILE A 73 22.15 -5.02 0.81
CA ILE A 73 22.64 -6.39 0.98
C ILE A 73 24.16 -6.49 0.77
N ALA A 74 24.73 -5.68 -0.12
CA ALA A 74 26.18 -5.66 -0.35
C ALA A 74 26.93 -5.04 0.84
N GLU A 75 26.40 -3.95 1.41
CA GLU A 75 26.97 -3.29 2.59
C GLU A 75 26.87 -4.16 3.85
N GLU A 76 25.71 -4.78 4.07
CA GLU A 76 25.42 -5.65 5.22
C GLU A 76 25.95 -7.09 5.03
N ARG A 77 26.46 -7.42 3.83
CA ARG A 77 26.94 -8.77 3.44
C ARG A 77 25.88 -9.87 3.59
N ILE A 78 24.65 -9.54 3.26
CA ILE A 78 23.52 -10.46 3.29
C ILE A 78 23.59 -11.36 2.05
N THR A 79 23.67 -12.67 2.26
CA THR A 79 23.72 -13.67 1.18
C THR A 79 22.56 -14.65 1.22
N GLU A 80 21.89 -14.78 2.36
CA GLU A 80 20.79 -15.72 2.54
C GLU A 80 19.50 -15.21 1.85
N PRO A 81 18.89 -15.98 0.92
CA PRO A 81 17.70 -15.53 0.19
C PRO A 81 16.54 -15.08 1.09
N ALA A 82 16.37 -15.72 2.25
CA ALA A 82 15.35 -15.33 3.22
C ALA A 82 15.59 -13.92 3.81
N GLU A 83 16.85 -13.57 4.06
CA GLU A 83 17.22 -12.25 4.59
C GLU A 83 17.14 -11.17 3.50
N ILE A 84 17.44 -11.52 2.25
CA ILE A 84 17.25 -10.61 1.09
C ILE A 84 15.75 -10.32 0.89
N MET A 85 14.89 -11.34 1.04
CA MET A 85 13.44 -11.17 1.02
C MET A 85 12.96 -10.22 2.12
N ASP A 86 13.50 -10.36 3.33
CA ASP A 86 13.13 -9.48 4.44
C ASP A 86 13.64 -8.04 4.21
N THR A 87 14.83 -7.87 3.66
CA THR A 87 15.36 -6.56 3.23
C THR A 87 14.45 -5.90 2.19
N LEU A 88 13.99 -6.66 1.18
CA LEU A 88 13.04 -6.16 0.18
C LEU A 88 11.73 -5.69 0.83
N LYS A 89 11.18 -6.42 1.80
CA LYS A 89 9.97 -6.02 2.51
C LYS A 89 10.18 -4.74 3.30
N ASP A 90 11.30 -4.62 3.99
CA ASP A 90 11.63 -3.42 4.77
C ASP A 90 11.71 -2.19 3.87
N GLU A 91 12.40 -2.28 2.73
CA GLU A 91 12.47 -1.18 1.76
C GLU A 91 11.11 -0.86 1.15
N MET A 92 10.28 -1.86 0.86
CA MET A 92 8.90 -1.63 0.41
C MET A 92 8.04 -0.90 1.45
N ILE A 93 8.20 -1.23 2.74
CA ILE A 93 7.52 -0.55 3.85
C ILE A 93 8.01 0.90 3.93
N TYR A 94 9.33 1.12 3.86
CA TYR A 94 9.91 2.44 3.90
C TYR A 94 9.41 3.34 2.74
N LEU A 95 9.28 2.79 1.53
CA LEU A 95 8.75 3.53 0.37
C LEU A 95 7.30 4.01 0.55
N VAL A 96 6.50 3.30 1.35
CA VAL A 96 5.09 3.67 1.62
C VAL A 96 4.91 4.36 2.97
N ASP A 97 5.96 4.46 3.77
CA ASP A 97 5.90 5.16 5.05
C ASP A 97 6.05 6.66 4.81
N PHE A 98 4.98 7.38 5.08
CA PHE A 98 4.96 8.83 5.00
C PHE A 98 5.07 9.35 6.44
N GLU A 99 6.30 9.61 6.89
CA GLU A 99 6.57 10.18 8.22
C GLU A 99 5.86 11.53 8.43
N ASP A 100 5.60 12.27 7.34
CA ASP A 100 4.99 13.61 7.35
C ASP A 100 3.48 13.65 7.04
N ALA A 101 2.81 12.50 6.92
CA ALA A 101 1.37 12.51 6.69
C ALA A 101 0.65 12.96 7.97
N ASP A 102 0.16 14.20 7.99
CA ASP A 102 -0.69 14.75 9.07
C ASP A 102 -1.80 13.72 9.40
N GLU A 103 -1.62 13.04 10.53
CA GLU A 103 -2.39 11.85 10.88
C GLU A 103 -3.85 12.17 11.23
N THR A 104 -4.15 13.46 11.36
CA THR A 104 -5.39 14.03 11.85
C THR A 104 -6.07 14.85 10.77
N LEU A 105 -7.08 14.27 10.13
CA LEU A 105 -8.11 15.01 9.39
C LEU A 105 -9.06 15.66 10.39
N GLU A 106 -8.57 16.65 11.13
CA GLU A 106 -9.36 17.42 12.10
C GLU A 106 -9.51 18.86 11.62
N ALA A 107 -10.74 19.37 11.64
CA ALA A 107 -10.98 20.79 11.42
C ALA A 107 -10.58 21.56 12.68
N GLN A 108 -9.75 22.60 12.53
CA GLN A 108 -9.37 23.45 13.67
C GLN A 108 -10.53 24.34 14.12
N ASP A 109 -11.30 24.90 13.17
CA ASP A 109 -12.49 25.71 13.42
C ASP A 109 -13.57 25.41 12.36
N GLY A 110 -14.79 25.07 12.80
CA GLY A 110 -15.93 24.82 11.90
C GLY A 110 -16.00 23.39 11.32
N PRO A 111 -16.86 23.16 10.30
CA PRO A 111 -17.05 21.82 9.74
C PRO A 111 -15.86 21.40 8.89
N LEU A 112 -15.46 20.12 8.98
CA LEU A 112 -14.54 19.51 8.03
C LEU A 112 -15.22 19.38 6.65
N VAL A 113 -14.70 20.09 5.66
CA VAL A 113 -15.22 20.05 4.28
C VAL A 113 -14.34 19.14 3.43
N ILE A 114 -14.94 18.06 2.91
CA ILE A 114 -14.25 17.09 2.05
C ILE A 114 -14.85 17.16 0.64
N LEU A 115 -14.05 17.60 -0.34
CA LEU A 115 -14.43 17.59 -1.75
C LEU A 115 -13.89 16.33 -2.43
N MET A 116 -14.79 15.46 -2.89
CA MET A 116 -14.42 14.25 -3.61
C MET A 116 -14.34 14.52 -5.13
N VAL A 117 -13.19 14.22 -5.73
CA VAL A 117 -12.93 14.42 -7.18
C VAL A 117 -12.55 13.10 -7.85
N GLY A 118 -12.78 12.99 -9.16
CA GLY A 118 -12.41 11.82 -9.96
C GLY A 118 -13.31 11.61 -11.19
N VAL A 119 -12.93 10.69 -12.07
CA VAL A 119 -13.69 10.36 -13.29
C VAL A 119 -14.94 9.52 -12.99
N ASN A 120 -15.84 9.34 -13.96
CA ASN A 120 -17.04 8.52 -13.78
C ASN A 120 -16.69 7.04 -13.64
N GLY A 121 -17.41 6.32 -12.76
CA GLY A 121 -17.24 4.88 -12.57
C GLY A 121 -16.19 4.44 -11.54
N VAL A 122 -15.33 5.33 -11.02
CA VAL A 122 -14.28 4.96 -10.02
C VAL A 122 -14.81 4.77 -8.59
N GLY A 123 -16.12 4.89 -8.39
CA GLY A 123 -16.76 4.70 -7.08
C GLY A 123 -16.74 5.93 -6.16
N LYS A 124 -16.74 7.15 -6.72
CA LYS A 124 -16.82 8.42 -5.95
C LYS A 124 -17.98 8.43 -4.95
N THR A 125 -19.22 8.30 -5.43
CA THR A 125 -20.44 8.34 -4.62
C THR A 125 -20.47 7.22 -3.57
N THR A 126 -20.01 6.02 -3.93
CA THR A 126 -19.89 4.89 -3.01
C THR A 126 -18.88 5.17 -1.89
N SER A 127 -17.76 5.81 -2.21
CA SER A 127 -16.73 6.17 -1.23
C SER A 127 -17.22 7.29 -0.31
N ILE A 128 -17.96 8.28 -0.84
CA ILE A 128 -18.63 9.32 -0.04
C ILE A 128 -19.58 8.68 0.97
N ALA A 129 -20.43 7.74 0.55
CA ALA A 129 -21.37 7.07 1.45
C ALA A 129 -20.66 6.27 2.56
N LYS A 130 -19.57 5.55 2.24
CA LYS A 130 -18.75 4.84 3.23
C LYS A 130 -18.09 5.79 4.23
N LEU A 131 -17.58 6.92 3.74
CA LEU A 131 -16.95 7.94 4.56
C LEU A 131 -17.98 8.63 5.47
N ALA A 132 -19.17 8.93 4.96
CA ALA A 132 -20.27 9.48 5.75
C ALA A 132 -20.69 8.53 6.88
N GLN A 133 -20.87 7.24 6.57
CA GLN A 133 -21.16 6.21 7.55
C GLN A 133 -20.08 6.15 8.64
N LEU A 134 -18.80 6.21 8.25
CA LEU A 134 -17.66 6.21 9.17
C LEU A 134 -17.71 7.40 10.14
N TYR A 135 -18.00 8.61 9.67
CA TYR A 135 -18.12 9.79 10.53
C TYR A 135 -19.36 9.74 11.43
N ILE A 136 -20.51 9.28 10.92
CA ILE A 136 -21.73 9.09 11.71
C ILE A 136 -21.49 8.10 12.86
N GLU A 137 -20.83 6.98 12.58
CA GLU A 137 -20.46 5.99 13.60
C GLU A 137 -19.42 6.50 14.61
N SER A 138 -18.68 7.55 14.27
CA SER A 138 -17.79 8.26 15.20
C SER A 138 -18.49 9.36 16.01
N GLY A 139 -19.82 9.50 15.86
CA GLY A 139 -20.63 10.48 16.58
C GLY A 139 -20.68 11.87 15.94
N GLN A 140 -20.15 12.04 14.72
CA GLN A 140 -20.12 13.32 14.02
C GLN A 140 -21.42 13.56 13.23
N SER A 141 -21.83 14.83 13.12
CA SER A 141 -22.92 15.23 12.21
C SER A 141 -22.40 15.36 10.78
N VAL A 142 -23.08 14.72 9.82
CA VAL A 142 -22.65 14.73 8.40
C VAL A 142 -23.71 15.38 7.53
N ILE A 143 -23.27 16.22 6.59
CA ILE A 143 -24.09 16.82 5.53
C ILE A 143 -23.51 16.36 4.18
N LEU A 144 -24.38 15.89 3.28
CA LEU A 144 -24.01 15.49 1.93
C LEU A 144 -24.48 16.53 0.91
N GLY A 145 -23.56 17.03 0.09
CA GLY A 145 -23.86 17.89 -1.05
C GLY A 145 -23.87 17.11 -2.36
N ALA A 146 -25.03 17.04 -3.03
CA ALA A 146 -25.16 16.39 -4.34
C ALA A 146 -24.75 17.33 -5.49
N ALA A 147 -23.45 17.63 -5.58
CA ALA A 147 -22.89 18.57 -6.56
C ALA A 147 -22.47 17.92 -7.91
N ASP A 148 -22.60 16.60 -8.05
CA ASP A 148 -22.36 15.88 -9.31
C ASP A 148 -23.66 15.84 -10.13
N THR A 149 -23.85 16.85 -10.98
CA THR A 149 -25.12 17.13 -11.69
C THR A 149 -24.96 17.24 -13.22
N PHE A 150 -23.99 16.53 -13.79
CA PHE A 150 -23.68 16.58 -15.22
C PHE A 150 -24.84 16.12 -16.11
#